data_AF-A0A7W0UH85-F1
#
_entry.id   AF-A0A7W0UH85-F1
#
_cell.length_a   1.000
_cell.length_b   1.000
_cell.length_c   1.000
_cell.angle_alpha   90.00
_cell.angle_beta   90.00
_cell.angle_gamma   90.00
#
_symmetry.space_group_name_H-M   'P 1'
#
loop_
_entity.id
_entity.type
_entity.pdbx_description
1 polymer ?
#
loop_
_entity_poly.entity_id
_entity_poly.type
_entity_poly.pdbx_seq_one_letter_code
_entity_poly.pdbx_strand_id
1 'polypeptide(L)'
;MAQFTAQDVKALRDATSAGMMDAKRALTEADGDFDAAKRILREKGLADAAKRTGRIASEGIVYSYMHKPDPNYPPKLGVLLELNCETDFVAKTEQFERLAKDICMHISFADPMWKVRDEVPQ
;
A
#
# COMPACT_ATOMS: atom_id res chain seq x y z
N MET A 1 32.53 8.45 -8.54
CA MET A 1 32.16 9.10 -7.26
C MET A 1 30.66 9.31 -7.29
N ALA A 2 29.95 9.01 -6.20
CA ALA A 2 28.49 8.99 -6.18
C ALA A 2 27.91 10.27 -6.76
N GLN A 3 27.08 10.14 -7.79
CA GLN A 3 26.52 11.26 -8.58
C GLN A 3 25.30 11.91 -7.89
N PHE A 4 25.15 11.70 -6.58
CA PHE A 4 24.02 12.16 -5.78
C PHE A 4 24.47 12.47 -4.34
N THR A 5 23.71 13.33 -3.67
CA THR A 5 23.98 13.84 -2.32
C THR A 5 23.20 13.07 -1.26
N ALA A 6 23.54 13.30 0.02
CA ALA A 6 22.73 12.79 1.13
C ALA A 6 21.30 13.37 1.14
N GLN A 7 21.11 14.58 0.61
CA GLN A 7 19.77 15.17 0.47
C GLN A 7 18.94 14.42 -0.56
N ASP A 8 19.53 13.95 -1.66
CA ASP A 8 18.83 13.18 -2.69
C ASP A 8 18.38 11.82 -2.16
N VAL A 9 19.21 11.16 -1.36
CA VAL A 9 18.83 9.91 -0.66
C VAL A 9 17.63 10.16 0.26
N LYS A 10 17.65 11.25 1.04
CA LYS A 10 16.54 11.61 1.91
C LYS A 10 15.28 11.90 1.11
N ALA A 11 15.39 12.68 0.03
CA ALA A 11 14.26 13.00 -0.85
C ALA A 11 13.63 11.75 -1.46
N LEU A 12 14.45 10.79 -1.92
CA LEU A 12 13.94 9.53 -2.48
C LEU A 12 13.25 8.68 -1.41
N ARG A 13 13.84 8.59 -0.21
CA ARG A 13 13.20 7.93 0.93
C ARG A 13 11.86 8.57 1.25
N ASP A 14 11.80 9.89 1.38
CA ASP A 14 10.58 10.58 1.81
C ASP A 14 9.47 10.44 0.75
N ALA A 15 9.84 10.39 -0.53
CA ALA A 15 8.90 10.17 -1.64
C ALA A 15 8.38 8.73 -1.75
N THR A 16 9.17 7.73 -1.34
CA THR A 16 8.85 6.30 -1.55
C THR A 16 8.53 5.54 -0.27
N SER A 17 8.81 6.15 0.89
CA SER A 17 8.80 5.52 2.21
C SER A 17 9.76 4.31 2.35
N ALA A 18 10.71 4.14 1.43
CA ALA A 18 11.71 3.07 1.49
C ALA A 18 12.70 3.27 2.65
N GLY A 19 13.37 2.18 3.07
CA GLY A 19 14.47 2.26 4.03
C GLY A 19 15.62 3.13 3.51
N MET A 20 16.31 3.87 4.39
CA MET A 20 17.38 4.80 4.00
C MET A 20 18.49 4.12 3.17
N MET A 21 18.85 2.89 3.55
CA MET A 21 19.85 2.10 2.84
C MET A 21 19.35 1.59 1.49
N ASP A 22 18.06 1.30 1.36
CA ASP A 22 17.48 0.87 0.10
C ASP A 22 17.37 2.04 -0.88
N ALA A 23 16.98 3.22 -0.41
CA ALA A 23 17.01 4.45 -1.21
C ALA A 23 18.42 4.79 -1.70
N LYS A 24 19.44 4.68 -0.83
CA LYS A 24 20.84 4.89 -1.22
C LYS A 24 21.30 3.86 -2.25
N ARG A 25 20.98 2.58 -2.05
CA ARG A 25 21.35 1.51 -2.99
C ARG A 25 20.69 1.70 -4.35
N ALA A 26 19.40 2.06 -4.37
CA ALA A 26 18.66 2.33 -5.59
C ALA A 26 19.26 3.51 -6.37
N LEU A 27 19.66 4.59 -5.69
CA LEU A 27 20.36 5.71 -6.33
C LEU A 27 21.74 5.32 -6.85
N THR A 28 22.47 4.46 -6.14
CA THR A 28 23.75 3.93 -6.64
C THR A 28 23.56 3.08 -7.90
N GLU A 29 22.55 2.21 -7.92
CA GLU A 29 22.25 1.34 -9.07
C GLU A 29 21.68 2.11 -10.26
N ALA A 30 21.00 3.23 -10.00
CA ALA A 30 20.49 4.14 -11.01
C ALA A 30 21.49 5.23 -11.44
N ASP A 31 22.75 5.17 -11.00
CA ASP A 31 23.77 6.20 -11.26
C ASP A 31 23.30 7.64 -10.93
N GLY A 32 22.47 7.78 -9.89
CA GLY A 32 21.91 9.04 -9.43
C GLY A 32 20.61 9.47 -10.13
N ASP A 33 20.09 8.72 -11.10
CA ASP A 33 18.78 8.99 -11.71
C ASP A 33 17.65 8.71 -10.73
N PHE A 34 16.91 9.76 -10.37
CA PHE A 34 15.84 9.70 -9.37
C PHE A 34 14.64 8.85 -9.80
N ASP A 35 14.23 8.92 -11.06
CA ASP A 35 13.06 8.20 -11.54
C ASP A 35 13.39 6.74 -11.87
N ALA A 36 14.60 6.47 -12.34
CA ALA A 36 15.11 5.10 -12.39
C ALA A 36 15.21 4.48 -10.99
N ALA A 37 15.73 5.21 -10.00
CA ALA A 37 15.80 4.72 -8.62
C ALA A 37 14.42 4.43 -8.01
N LYS A 38 13.40 5.26 -8.29
CA LYS A 38 12.00 4.97 -7.90
C LYS A 38 11.49 3.67 -8.49
N ARG A 39 11.79 3.40 -9.78
CA ARG A 39 11.38 2.14 -10.43
C ARG A 39 12.05 0.93 -9.76
N ILE A 40 13.35 1.01 -9.50
CA ILE A 40 14.09 -0.04 -8.78
C ILE A 40 13.47 -0.30 -7.41
N LEU A 41 13.16 0.75 -6.64
CA LEU A 41 12.52 0.60 -5.33
C LEU A 41 11.13 -0.02 -5.43
N ARG A 42 10.35 0.33 -6.46
CA ARG A 42 9.03 -0.25 -6.69
C ARG A 42 9.12 -1.73 -7.02
N GLU A 43 10.01 -2.12 -7.94
CA GLU A 43 10.24 -3.51 -8.32
C GLU A 43 10.72 -4.34 -7.14
N LYS A 44 11.69 -3.82 -6.37
CA LYS A 44 12.17 -4.46 -5.15
C LYS A 44 11.06 -4.61 -4.09
N GLY A 45 10.25 -3.58 -3.91
CA GLY A 45 9.10 -3.63 -3.00
C GLY A 45 8.10 -4.73 -3.37
N LEU A 46 7.83 -4.91 -4.67
CA LEU A 46 6.98 -6.02 -5.15
C LEU A 46 7.61 -7.38 -4.87
N ALA A 47 8.92 -7.54 -5.09
CA ALA A 47 9.63 -8.78 -4.80
C ALA A 47 9.63 -9.10 -3.29
N ASP A 48 9.81 -8.10 -2.43
CA ASP A 48 9.78 -8.29 -0.99
C ASP A 48 8.38 -8.58 -0.45
N ALA A 49 7.34 -7.99 -1.07
CA ALA A 49 5.95 -8.36 -0.78
C ALA A 49 5.66 -9.82 -1.13
N ALA A 50 6.14 -10.30 -2.28
CA ALA A 50 5.98 -11.70 -2.69
C ALA A 50 6.67 -12.70 -1.72
N LYS A 51 7.81 -12.32 -1.13
CA LYS A 51 8.49 -13.14 -0.11
C LYS A 51 7.72 -13.23 1.21
N ARG A 52 6.78 -12.31 1.46
CA ARG A 52 5.92 -12.31 2.66
C ARG A 52 4.63 -13.09 2.44
N THR A 53 4.32 -13.50 1.22
CA THR A 53 3.20 -14.39 0.93
C THR A 53 3.33 -15.67 1.75
N GLY A 54 2.23 -16.08 2.40
CA GLY A 54 2.20 -17.26 3.27
C GLY A 54 2.57 -16.99 4.73
N ARG A 55 3.01 -15.77 5.10
CA ARG A 55 3.05 -15.38 6.52
C ARG A 55 1.64 -15.28 7.06
N ILE A 56 1.47 -15.69 8.31
CA ILE A 56 0.19 -15.58 9.02
C ILE A 56 -0.04 -14.11 9.38
N ALA A 57 -1.14 -13.55 8.91
CA ALA A 57 -1.64 -12.22 9.27
C ALA A 57 -2.97 -12.40 10.00
N SER A 58 -2.92 -12.55 11.32
CA SER A 58 -4.11 -12.80 12.17
C SER A 58 -4.62 -11.55 12.90
N GLU A 59 -3.84 -10.47 12.90
CA GLU A 59 -4.26 -9.17 13.40
C GLU A 59 -4.87 -8.34 12.26
N GLY A 60 -5.48 -7.19 12.57
CA GLY A 60 -6.05 -6.33 11.53
C GLY A 60 -7.16 -5.41 12.03
N ILE A 61 -7.95 -4.91 11.08
CA ILE A 61 -9.13 -4.10 11.36
C ILE A 61 -10.33 -4.60 10.56
N VAL A 62 -11.52 -4.41 11.14
CA VAL A 62 -12.78 -4.42 10.40
C VAL A 62 -13.18 -2.98 10.16
N TYR A 63 -13.24 -2.57 8.89
CA TYR A 63 -13.54 -1.21 8.48
C TYR A 63 -14.90 -1.14 7.79
N SER A 64 -15.74 -0.18 8.19
CA SER A 64 -17.01 0.11 7.55
C SER A 64 -16.96 1.45 6.82
N TYR A 65 -17.34 1.44 5.55
CA TYR A 65 -17.43 2.64 4.72
C TYR A 65 -18.87 2.84 4.28
N MET A 66 -19.42 4.02 4.52
CA MET A 66 -20.77 4.39 4.12
C MET A 66 -20.69 5.44 3.01
N HIS A 67 -20.96 5.04 1.78
CA HIS A 67 -20.87 5.91 0.61
C HIS A 67 -22.01 6.94 0.62
N LYS A 68 -21.63 8.21 0.67
CA LYS A 68 -22.52 9.37 0.60
C LYS A 68 -22.21 10.17 -0.66
N PRO A 69 -22.94 9.95 -1.76
CA PRO A 69 -22.74 10.73 -2.99
C PRO A 69 -23.18 12.19 -2.83
N ASP A 70 -24.09 12.47 -1.89
CA ASP A 70 -24.52 13.81 -1.51
C ASP A 70 -24.52 13.93 0.03
N PRO A 71 -23.85 14.94 0.61
CA PRO A 71 -23.78 15.14 2.06
C PRO A 71 -25.15 15.44 2.71
N ASN A 72 -26.14 15.87 1.95
CA ASN A 72 -27.49 16.19 2.45
C ASN A 72 -28.40 14.96 2.57
N TYR A 73 -27.97 13.80 2.02
CA TYR A 73 -28.75 12.58 2.02
C TYR A 73 -28.08 11.49 2.86
N PRO A 74 -28.86 10.53 3.40
CA PRO A 74 -28.28 9.37 4.09
C PRO A 74 -27.43 8.55 3.11
N PRO A 75 -26.44 7.78 3.63
CA PRO A 75 -25.70 6.84 2.79
C PRO A 75 -26.65 5.82 2.19
N LYS A 76 -26.42 5.48 0.92
CA LYS A 76 -27.23 4.49 0.19
C LYS A 76 -26.53 3.14 0.04
N LEU A 77 -25.22 3.13 0.22
CA LEU A 77 -24.37 1.95 0.03
C LEU A 77 -23.36 1.89 1.18
N GLY A 78 -23.17 0.69 1.72
CA GLY A 78 -22.21 0.40 2.77
C GLY A 78 -21.29 -0.74 2.35
N VAL A 79 -20.01 -0.64 2.68
CA VAL A 79 -19.02 -1.70 2.50
C VAL A 79 -18.44 -2.05 3.85
N LEU A 80 -18.34 -3.35 4.14
CA LEU A 80 -17.60 -3.89 5.27
C LEU A 80 -16.38 -4.64 4.74
N LEU A 81 -15.20 -4.35 5.29
CA LEU A 81 -13.94 -4.96 4.90
C LEU A 81 -13.22 -5.45 6.15
N GLU A 82 -12.77 -6.70 6.14
CA GLU A 82 -11.72 -7.17 7.01
C GLU A 82 -10.38 -7.01 6.29
N LEU A 83 -9.45 -6.27 6.89
CA LEU A 83 -8.10 -6.08 6.38
C LEU A 83 -7.10 -6.54 7.44
N ASN A 84 -6.40 -7.64 7.15
CA ASN A 84 -5.46 -8.25 8.08
C ASN A 84 -4.02 -7.74 7.91
N CYS A 85 -3.25 -7.77 8.99
CA CYS A 85 -1.81 -7.52 9.04
C CYS A 85 -1.12 -8.44 10.08
N GLU A 86 0.21 -8.42 10.11
CA GLU A 86 0.99 -9.29 11.01
C GLU A 86 0.87 -8.88 12.49
N THR A 87 0.70 -7.59 12.80
CA THR A 87 0.68 -7.08 14.18
C THR A 87 -0.39 -6.02 14.41
N ASP A 88 -0.88 -5.91 15.64
CA ASP A 88 -1.88 -4.91 16.04
C ASP A 88 -1.34 -3.47 15.99
N PHE A 89 -0.04 -3.28 16.18
CA PHE A 89 0.62 -1.99 16.05
C PHE A 89 0.44 -1.41 14.64
N VAL A 90 0.51 -2.24 13.60
CA VAL A 90 0.28 -1.81 12.21
C VAL A 90 -1.20 -1.49 12.00
N ALA A 91 -2.10 -2.33 12.53
CA ALA A 91 -3.55 -2.14 12.43
C ALA A 91 -4.02 -0.76 12.94
N LYS A 92 -3.34 -0.22 13.95
CA LYS A 92 -3.65 1.06 14.59
C LYS A 92 -3.02 2.29 13.90
N THR A 93 -2.31 2.10 12.79
CA THR A 93 -1.69 3.22 12.07
C THR A 93 -2.69 3.91 11.16
N GLU A 94 -2.60 5.24 11.06
CA GLU A 94 -3.43 6.00 10.12
C GLU A 94 -3.25 5.55 8.67
N GLN A 95 -2.05 5.10 8.29
CA GLN A 95 -1.79 4.60 6.94
C GLN A 95 -2.60 3.33 6.65
N PHE A 96 -2.73 2.43 7.63
CA PHE A 96 -3.49 1.19 7.47
C PHE A 96 -5.00 1.46 7.44
N GLU A 97 -5.50 2.36 8.29
CA GLU A 97 -6.90 2.81 8.23
C GLU A 97 -7.24 3.52 6.91
N ARG A 98 -6.34 4.37 6.41
CA ARG A 98 -6.48 5.01 5.09
C ARG A 98 -6.55 3.97 3.96
N LEU A 99 -5.69 2.97 3.99
CA LEU A 99 -5.71 1.88 3.01
C LEU A 99 -7.05 1.12 3.04
N ALA A 100 -7.56 0.78 4.23
CA ALA A 100 -8.86 0.10 4.34
C ALA A 100 -10.00 0.95 3.79
N LYS A 101 -10.01 2.27 4.07
CA LYS A 101 -10.97 3.21 3.48
C LYS A 101 -10.90 3.23 1.96
N ASP A 102 -9.69 3.33 1.40
CA ASP A 102 -9.48 3.39 -0.05
C ASP A 102 -9.95 2.11 -0.74
N ILE A 103 -9.68 0.94 -0.13
CA ILE A 103 -10.19 -0.36 -0.62
C ILE A 103 -11.71 -0.39 -0.54
N CYS A 104 -12.32 0.01 0.58
CA CYS A 104 -13.77 0.06 0.70
C CYS A 104 -14.42 1.00 -0.33
N MET A 105 -13.81 2.16 -0.59
CA MET A 105 -14.26 3.08 -1.62
C MET A 105 -14.19 2.44 -3.00
N HIS A 106 -13.10 1.73 -3.31
CA HIS A 106 -12.97 0.98 -4.55
C HIS A 106 -14.06 -0.10 -4.69
N ILE A 107 -14.27 -0.92 -3.65
CA ILE A 107 -15.33 -1.95 -3.62
C ILE A 107 -16.70 -1.31 -3.84
N SER A 108 -16.99 -0.17 -3.20
CA SER A 108 -18.28 0.51 -3.32
C SER A 108 -18.60 0.97 -4.75
N PHE A 109 -17.57 1.16 -5.57
CA PHE A 109 -17.72 1.55 -6.97
C PHE A 109 -17.65 0.36 -7.92
N ALA A 110 -16.64 -0.51 -7.75
CA ALA A 110 -16.36 -1.61 -8.66
C ALA A 110 -17.25 -2.84 -8.45
N ASP A 111 -17.91 -2.94 -7.28
CA ASP A 111 -18.79 -4.05 -6.89
C ASP A 111 -18.22 -5.45 -7.22
N PRO A 112 -16.99 -5.77 -6.77
CA PRO A 112 -16.35 -7.04 -7.09
C PRO A 112 -17.04 -8.20 -6.36
N MET A 113 -17.29 -9.29 -7.10
CA MET A 113 -17.92 -10.49 -6.54
C MET A 113 -16.92 -11.41 -5.81
N TRP A 114 -15.62 -11.33 -6.14
CA TRP A 114 -14.59 -12.25 -5.66
C TRP A 114 -13.33 -11.48 -5.26
N LYS A 115 -12.58 -11.97 -4.26
CA LYS A 115 -11.36 -11.31 -3.78
C LYS A 115 -10.14 -11.69 -4.61
N VAL A 116 -10.09 -12.96 -5.02
CA VAL A 116 -8.99 -13.53 -5.81
C VAL A 116 -9.53 -14.33 -6.98
N ARG A 117 -8.71 -14.47 -8.02
CA ARG A 117 -9.08 -15.16 -9.25
C ARG A 117 -9.50 -16.62 -9.02
N ASP A 118 -8.92 -17.28 -8.03
CA ASP A 118 -9.16 -18.69 -7.75
C ASP A 118 -10.55 -18.93 -7.11
N GLU A 119 -11.22 -17.89 -6.60
CA GLU A 119 -12.58 -17.96 -6.07
C GLU A 119 -13.65 -17.89 -7.19
N VAL A 120 -13.28 -17.58 -8.43
CA VAL A 120 -14.21 -17.45 -9.55
C VAL A 120 -14.68 -18.85 -10.01
N PRO A 121 -15.99 -19.15 -10.00
CA PRO A 121 -16.51 -20.43 -10.52
C PRO A 121 -16.17 -20.63 -12.00
N GLN A 122 -15.83 -21.88 -12.37
CA GLN A 122 -15.61 -22.29 -13.77
C GLN A 122 -16.92 -22.58 -14.51
#